data_AF-A0A932ILF5-F1
#
_entry.id   AF-A0A932ILF5-F1
#
_cell.length_a   1.000
_cell.length_b   1.000
_cell.length_c   1.000
_cell.angle_alpha   90.00
_cell.angle_beta   90.00
_cell.angle_gamma   90.00
#
_symmetry.space_group_name_H-M   'P 1'
#
loop_
_entity.id
_entity.type
_entity.pdbx_description
1 polymer ?
#
loop_
_entity_poly.entity_id
_entity_poly.type
_entity_poly.pdbx_seq_one_letter_code
_entity_poly.pdbx_strand_id
1 'polypeptide(L)'
;MTLKGNRLLPDEVYFAVLSLPATAEVNDETARNMAGQMLTFLRKAGFLLARVRAEVHGEVIEVHIDEGRLSRVVFRGQGSLTSLRAKMRLDLPYNVFNAPSLERQLARLKKDLKIERAD
;
A
#
# COMPACT_ATOMS: atom_id res chain seq x y z
N MET A 1 4.66 9.33 -19.54
CA MET A 1 4.49 8.30 -18.51
C MET A 1 3.07 8.36 -17.98
N THR A 2 2.45 7.22 -17.71
CA THR A 2 1.10 7.13 -17.15
C THR A 2 1.07 6.16 -15.96
N LEU A 3 0.35 6.52 -14.90
CA LEU A 3 0.14 5.68 -13.73
C LEU A 3 -1.23 5.03 -13.77
N LYS A 4 -1.31 3.77 -13.33
CA LYS A 4 -2.57 3.02 -13.21
C LYS A 4 -2.59 2.18 -11.95
N GLY A 5 -3.76 2.11 -11.31
CA GLY A 5 -4.05 1.14 -10.24
C GLY A 5 -3.85 1.64 -8.81
N ASN A 6 -3.12 2.75 -8.62
CA ASN A 6 -3.05 3.44 -7.33
C ASN A 6 -4.44 3.96 -6.90
N ARG A 7 -4.69 3.97 -5.60
CA ARG A 7 -6.00 4.31 -5.01
C ARG A 7 -5.87 5.18 -3.77
N LEU A 8 -4.93 4.83 -2.90
CA LEU A 8 -4.69 5.52 -1.65
C LEU A 8 -3.78 6.71 -1.84
N LEU A 9 -2.68 6.55 -2.58
CA LEU A 9 -1.74 7.62 -2.85
C LEU A 9 -2.05 8.25 -4.22
N PRO A 10 -2.07 9.60 -4.29
CA PRO A 10 -2.30 10.28 -5.55
C PRO A 10 -1.02 10.27 -6.41
N ASP A 11 -1.17 10.48 -7.71
CA ASP A 11 -0.11 10.35 -8.71
C ASP A 11 1.10 11.24 -8.40
N GLU A 12 0.87 12.44 -7.86
CA GLU A 12 1.90 13.43 -7.52
C GLU A 12 2.89 12.89 -6.49
N VAL A 13 2.45 12.03 -5.58
CA VAL A 13 3.35 11.39 -4.60
C VAL A 13 4.32 10.45 -5.31
N TYR A 14 3.84 9.71 -6.30
CA TYR A 14 4.68 8.81 -7.09
C TYR A 14 5.66 9.59 -7.99
N PHE A 15 5.22 10.69 -8.59
CA PHE A 15 6.11 11.54 -9.38
C PHE A 15 7.20 12.19 -8.51
N ALA A 16 6.87 12.61 -7.27
CA ALA A 16 7.83 13.24 -6.37
C ALA A 16 8.94 12.30 -5.88
N VAL A 17 8.70 10.99 -5.85
CA VAL A 17 9.70 10.00 -5.42
C VAL A 17 10.57 9.48 -6.55
N LEU A 18 10.19 9.75 -7.81
CA LEU A 18 11.02 9.40 -8.95
C LEU A 18 12.20 10.35 -9.06
N SER A 19 13.40 9.79 -9.03
CA SER A 19 14.62 10.45 -9.45
C SER A 19 14.99 9.91 -10.83
N LEU A 20 14.58 10.64 -11.87
CA LEU A 20 14.95 10.35 -13.25
C LEU A 20 15.95 11.40 -13.74
N PRO A 21 17.04 11.00 -14.42
CA PRO A 21 17.92 11.95 -15.08
C PRO A 21 17.16 12.69 -16.19
N ALA A 22 17.55 13.93 -16.47
CA ALA A 22 16.94 14.73 -17.54
C ALA A 22 17.06 14.08 -18.94
N THR A 23 17.98 13.14 -19.10
CA THR A 23 18.25 12.37 -20.32
C THR A 23 17.58 11.00 -20.33
N ALA A 24 16.62 10.74 -19.43
CA ALA A 24 15.95 9.45 -19.37
C ALA A 24 15.16 9.18 -20.66
N GLU A 25 15.54 8.13 -21.38
CA GLU A 25 14.85 7.68 -22.57
C GLU A 25 13.68 6.74 -22.22
N VAL A 26 12.70 6.66 -23.12
CA VAL A 26 11.57 5.74 -23.03
C VAL A 26 12.05 4.34 -23.45
N ASN A 27 12.59 3.60 -22.50
CA ASN A 27 13.07 2.23 -22.70
C ASN A 27 12.82 1.34 -21.48
N ASP A 28 13.05 0.04 -21.64
CA ASP A 28 12.80 -0.97 -20.60
C ASP A 28 13.70 -0.81 -19.37
N GLU A 29 14.87 -0.20 -19.51
CA GLU A 29 15.75 0.09 -18.38
C GLU A 29 15.16 1.21 -17.51
N THR A 30 14.76 2.32 -18.12
CA THR A 30 14.07 3.41 -17.44
C THR A 30 12.80 2.93 -16.77
N ALA A 31 11.98 2.12 -17.46
CA ALA A 31 10.76 1.54 -16.91
C ALA A 31 11.05 0.70 -15.65
N ARG A 32 12.03 -0.22 -15.72
CA ARG A 32 12.44 -1.05 -14.56
C ARG A 32 12.95 -0.21 -13.40
N ASN A 33 13.74 0.83 -13.67
CA ASN A 33 14.26 1.74 -12.65
C ASN A 33 13.13 2.49 -11.94
N MET A 34 12.14 2.99 -12.69
CA MET A 34 10.96 3.66 -12.13
C MET A 34 10.16 2.71 -11.22
N ALA A 35 9.86 1.50 -11.71
CA ALA A 35 9.15 0.50 -10.91
C ALA A 35 9.91 0.15 -9.62
N GLY A 36 11.23 0.00 -9.69
CA GLY A 36 12.08 -0.28 -8.54
C GLY A 36 12.09 0.83 -7.50
N GLN A 37 12.21 2.09 -7.93
CA GLN A 37 12.18 3.25 -7.03
C GLN A 37 10.82 3.38 -6.32
N MET A 38 9.71 3.29 -7.08
CA MET A 38 8.36 3.36 -6.52
C MET A 38 8.08 2.21 -5.55
N LEU A 39 8.46 0.98 -5.89
CA LEU A 39 8.27 -0.17 -5.01
C LEU A 39 9.09 -0.01 -3.72
N THR A 40 10.33 0.48 -3.82
CA THR A 40 11.19 0.73 -2.66
C THR A 40 10.57 1.78 -1.74
N PHE A 41 10.04 2.87 -2.31
CA PHE A 41 9.30 3.88 -1.55
C PHE A 41 8.09 3.28 -0.83
N LEU A 42 7.23 2.55 -1.53
CA LEU A 42 6.04 1.90 -0.96
C LEU A 42 6.40 0.96 0.18
N ARG A 43 7.43 0.12 0.01
CA ARG A 43 7.90 -0.78 1.06
C ARG A 43 8.40 -0.03 2.29
N LYS A 44 9.20 1.03 2.11
CA LYS A 44 9.68 1.88 3.22
C LYS A 44 8.54 2.61 3.93
N ALA A 45 7.50 2.99 3.21
CA ALA A 45 6.28 3.59 3.77
C ALA A 45 5.32 2.57 4.42
N GLY A 46 5.66 1.27 4.40
CA GLY A 46 4.90 0.21 5.08
C GLY A 46 3.84 -0.49 4.24
N PHE A 47 3.78 -0.25 2.93
CA PHE A 47 2.94 -0.98 1.99
C PHE A 47 3.62 -2.32 1.62
N LEU A 48 3.65 -3.25 2.57
CA LEU A 48 4.42 -4.49 2.47
C LEU A 48 3.91 -5.49 1.42
N LEU A 49 2.68 -5.30 0.92
CA LEU A 49 2.09 -6.15 -0.11
C LEU A 49 2.05 -5.49 -1.50
N ALA A 50 2.46 -4.23 -1.60
CA ALA A 50 2.54 -3.52 -2.88
C ALA A 50 3.35 -4.26 -3.95
N ARG A 51 2.97 -4.04 -5.21
CA ARG A 51 3.66 -4.51 -6.41
C ARG A 51 3.64 -3.38 -7.43
N VAL A 52 4.76 -3.19 -8.11
CA VAL A 52 4.86 -2.20 -9.18
C VAL A 52 5.44 -2.89 -10.41
N ARG A 53 4.83 -2.66 -11.56
CA ARG A 53 5.31 -3.09 -12.87
C ARG A 53 5.31 -1.90 -13.80
N ALA A 54 6.31 -1.80 -14.65
CA ALA A 54 6.39 -0.76 -15.65
C ALA A 54 6.73 -1.40 -17.00
N GLU A 55 6.03 -0.96 -18.03
CA GLU A 55 6.14 -1.49 -19.38
C GLU A 55 6.18 -0.32 -20.37
N VAL A 56 6.95 -0.48 -21.45
CA VAL A 56 7.02 0.50 -22.53
C VAL A 56 5.91 0.21 -23.53
N HIS A 57 5.08 1.20 -23.81
CA HIS A 57 4.04 1.16 -24.83
C HIS A 57 4.28 2.29 -25.82
N GLY A 58 4.94 1.97 -26.94
CA GLY A 58 5.33 2.98 -27.93
C GLY A 58 6.26 4.02 -27.30
N GLU A 59 5.84 5.28 -27.29
CA GLU A 59 6.62 6.40 -26.76
C GLU A 59 6.31 6.74 -25.29
N VAL A 60 5.56 5.89 -24.59
CA VAL A 60 5.23 6.11 -23.18
C VAL A 60 5.58 4.90 -22.31
N ILE A 61 6.04 5.18 -21.08
CA ILE A 61 6.12 4.17 -20.02
C ILE A 61 4.80 4.17 -19.25
N GLU A 62 4.13 3.03 -19.22
CA GLU A 62 2.97 2.77 -18.37
C GLU A 62 3.43 2.06 -17.10
N VAL A 63 3.00 2.56 -15.94
CA VAL A 63 3.33 1.95 -14.64
C VAL A 63 2.06 1.49 -13.95
N HIS A 64 1.97 0.20 -13.71
CA HIS A 64 0.92 -0.45 -12.94
C HIS A 64 1.34 -0.56 -11.48
N ILE A 65 0.53 0.02 -10.61
CA ILE A 65 0.73 0.07 -9.17
C ILE A 65 -0.41 -0.69 -8.49
N ASP A 66 -0.05 -1.74 -7.76
CA ASP A 66 -0.91 -2.35 -6.75
C ASP A 66 -0.34 -1.95 -5.38
N GLU A 67 -1.08 -1.20 -4.59
CA GLU A 67 -0.65 -0.74 -3.27
C GLU A 67 -0.72 -1.85 -2.20
N GLY A 68 -1.12 -3.06 -2.57
CA GLY A 68 -1.21 -4.21 -1.67
C GLY A 68 -2.60 -4.41 -1.12
N ARG A 69 -3.59 -4.45 -2.00
CA ARG A 69 -5.00 -4.61 -1.62
C ARG A 69 -5.27 -6.00 -1.05
N LEU A 70 -5.96 -6.05 0.08
CA LEU A 70 -6.42 -7.29 0.69
C LEU A 70 -7.77 -7.68 0.11
N SER A 71 -7.91 -8.96 -0.25
CA SER A 71 -9.20 -9.52 -0.64
C SER A 71 -10.12 -9.78 0.56
N ARG A 72 -9.52 -10.15 1.70
CA ARG A 72 -10.25 -10.47 2.93
C ARG A 72 -9.37 -10.30 4.16
N VAL A 73 -9.94 -9.72 5.22
CA VAL A 73 -9.39 -9.75 6.57
C VAL A 73 -10.20 -10.75 7.39
N VAL A 74 -9.51 -11.70 8.03
CA VAL A 74 -10.15 -12.74 8.85
C VAL A 74 -9.75 -12.54 10.30
N PHE A 75 -10.75 -12.30 11.16
CA PHE A 75 -10.56 -12.24 12.61
C PHE A 75 -10.84 -13.62 13.20
N ARG A 76 -9.84 -14.22 13.85
CA ARG A 76 -9.95 -15.52 14.51
C ARG A 76 -10.26 -15.28 15.99
N GLY A 77 -11.49 -15.58 16.39
CA GLY A 77 -12.03 -15.37 17.74
C GLY A 77 -13.54 -15.37 17.67
N GLN A 78 -14.18 -16.40 18.22
CA GLN A 78 -15.61 -16.67 18.04
C GLN A 78 -16.48 -15.51 18.51
N GLY A 79 -17.27 -14.94 17.59
CA GLY A 79 -18.61 -14.36 17.84
C GLY A 79 -18.80 -13.28 18.91
N SER A 80 -17.77 -12.82 19.61
CA SER A 80 -17.94 -11.86 20.69
C SER A 80 -18.26 -10.48 20.13
N LEU A 81 -19.10 -9.72 20.85
CA LEU A 81 -19.34 -8.30 20.58
C LEU A 81 -18.01 -7.52 20.41
N THR A 82 -16.95 -7.95 21.08
CA THR A 82 -15.61 -7.38 20.99
C THR A 82 -14.97 -7.60 19.61
N SER A 83 -15.03 -8.80 19.02
CA SER A 83 -14.45 -9.05 17.69
C SER A 83 -15.23 -8.34 16.58
N LEU A 84 -16.56 -8.21 16.72
CA LEU A 84 -17.40 -7.44 15.81
C LEU A 84 -17.09 -5.93 15.91
N ARG A 85 -16.98 -5.37 17.13
CA ARG A 85 -16.59 -3.96 17.33
C ARG A 85 -15.19 -3.67 16.80
N ALA A 86 -14.25 -4.59 16.98
CA ALA A 86 -12.91 -4.47 16.42
C ALA A 86 -12.96 -4.41 14.88
N LYS A 87 -13.75 -5.28 14.25
CA LYS A 87 -13.95 -5.29 12.79
C LYS A 87 -14.59 -4.00 12.28
N MET A 88 -15.54 -3.43 13.01
CA MET A 88 -16.18 -2.15 12.64
C MET A 88 -15.24 -0.95 12.75
N ARG A 89 -14.24 -1.00 13.63
CA ARG A 89 -13.32 0.12 13.90
C ARG A 89 -11.99 -0.01 13.17
N LEU A 90 -11.69 -1.19 12.61
CA LEU A 90 -10.55 -1.37 11.73
C LEU A 90 -10.89 -0.76 10.36
N ASP A 91 -10.21 0.34 10.02
CA ASP A 91 -10.38 0.99 8.73
C ASP A 91 -9.15 0.73 7.85
N LEU A 92 -9.38 0.07 6.72
CA LEU A 92 -8.38 -0.12 5.67
C LEU A 92 -8.93 0.54 4.41
N PRO A 93 -8.64 1.84 4.19
CA PRO A 93 -9.16 2.56 3.04
C PRO A 93 -8.81 1.83 1.74
N TYR A 94 -9.81 1.60 0.90
CA TYR A 94 -9.70 0.85 -0.36
C TYR A 94 -9.18 -0.59 -0.22
N ASN A 95 -9.24 -1.15 0.99
CA ASN A 95 -8.64 -2.42 1.41
C ASN A 95 -7.11 -2.46 1.26
N VAL A 96 -6.42 -1.32 1.24
CA VAL A 96 -4.97 -1.28 1.10
C VAL A 96 -4.29 -1.59 2.44
N PHE A 97 -3.38 -2.57 2.44
CA PHE A 97 -2.60 -2.91 3.62
C PHE A 97 -1.41 -1.96 3.80
N ASN A 98 -1.40 -1.26 4.94
CA ASN A 98 -0.25 -0.48 5.40
C ASN A 98 0.06 -0.86 6.85
N ALA A 99 1.22 -1.48 7.08
CA ALA A 99 1.58 -2.04 8.39
C ALA A 99 1.63 -0.97 9.51
N PRO A 100 2.31 0.18 9.35
CA PRO A 100 2.33 1.23 10.38
C PRO A 100 0.95 1.81 10.70
N SER A 101 0.08 1.96 9.70
CA SER A 101 -1.31 2.40 9.92
C SER A 101 -2.08 1.36 10.74
N LEU A 102 -1.99 0.09 10.36
CA LEU A 102 -2.64 -1.02 11.04
C LEU A 102 -2.19 -1.13 12.49
N GLU A 103 -0.89 -1.08 12.76
CA GLU A 103 -0.33 -1.13 14.12
C GLU A 103 -0.85 0.00 15.01
N ARG A 104 -0.90 1.23 14.49
CA ARG A 104 -1.47 2.38 15.22
C ARG A 104 -2.95 2.20 15.52
N GLN A 105 -3.73 1.67 14.58
CA GLN A 105 -5.14 1.37 14.80
C GLN A 105 -5.33 0.26 15.84
N LEU A 106 -4.57 -0.82 15.75
CA LEU A 106 -4.61 -1.91 16.73
C LEU A 106 -4.23 -1.44 18.14
N ALA A 107 -3.20 -0.59 18.27
CA ALA A 107 -2.81 -0.01 19.55
C ALA A 107 -3.94 0.84 20.17
N ARG A 108 -4.63 1.65 19.35
CA ARG A 108 -5.81 2.41 19.79
C ARG A 108 -6.96 1.48 20.21
N LEU A 109 -7.23 0.44 19.43
CA LEU A 109 -8.27 -0.54 19.75
C LEU A 109 -8.01 -1.28 21.05
N LYS A 110 -6.76 -1.68 21.32
CA LYS A 110 -6.38 -2.32 22.59
C LYS A 110 -6.67 -1.40 23.79
N LYS A 111 -6.31 -0.12 23.68
CA LYS A 111 -6.56 0.89 24.71
C LYS A 111 -8.06 1.08 24.95
N ASP A 112 -8.84 1.21 23.87
CA ASP A 112 -10.28 1.46 23.94
C ASP A 112 -11.09 0.27 24.48
N LEU A 113 -10.64 -0.95 24.19
CA LEU A 113 -11.36 -2.17 24.53
C LEU A 113 -10.91 -2.80 25.85
N LYS A 114 -9.93 -2.22 26.57
CA LYS A 114 -9.34 -2.76 27.81
C LYS A 114 -9.02 -4.26 27.71
N ILE A 115 -8.49 -4.70 26.56
CA ILE A 115 -8.14 -6.11 26.36
C ILE A 115 -6.85 -6.38 27.15
N GLU A 116 -6.98 -6.70 28.43
CA GLU A 116 -5.93 -7.34 29.21
C GLU A 116 -5.65 -8.72 28.58
N ARG A 117 -4.37 -9.08 28.50
CA ARG A 117 -3.97 -10.43 28.08
C ARG A 117 -4.63 -11.42 29.04
N ALA A 118 -5.42 -12.35 28.52
CA ALA A 118 -5.66 -13.59 29.24
C ALA A 118 -4.34 -14.37 29.19
N ASP A 119 -3.77 -14.59 30.37
CA ASP A 119 -2.61 -15.46 30.60
C ASP A 119 -2.85 -16.90 30.10
#